data_AF-A0A380DY45-F1
#
_entry.id   AF-A0A380DY45-F1
#
_cell.length_a   1.000
_cell.length_b   1.000
_cell.length_c   1.000
_cell.angle_alpha   90.00
_cell.angle_beta   90.00
_cell.angle_gamma   90.00
#
_symmetry.space_group_name_H-M   'P 1'
#
loop_
_entity.id
_entity.type
_entity.pdbx_description
1 polymer ?
#
loop_
_entity_poly.entity_id
_entity_poly.type
_entity_poly.pdbx_seq_one_letter_code
_entity_poly.pdbx_strand_id
1 'polypeptide(L)' 'MRNVTERPEGVEAGTLKVIGTNKQNVYQAAKELIDDERLYHQMSEASNPYGDGFASERIVNHIKYYLN' A
#
# COMPACT_ATOMS: atom_id res chain seq x y z
N MET A 1 14.44 -7.98 -1.63
CA MET A 1 13.91 -6.91 -0.75
C MET A 1 13.05 -7.53 0.35
N ARG A 2 13.63 -7.89 1.50
CA ARG A 2 12.88 -8.53 2.61
C ARG A 2 12.70 -7.62 3.82
N ASN A 3 13.62 -6.67 4.00
CA ASN A 3 13.62 -5.70 5.12
C ASN A 3 13.46 -4.26 4.61
N VAL A 4 13.21 -4.07 3.31
CA VAL A 4 13.06 -2.79 2.63
C VAL A 4 11.99 -2.97 1.56
N THR A 5 11.34 -1.87 1.17
CA THR A 5 10.34 -1.83 0.11
C THR A 5 10.76 -0.82 -0.96
N GLU A 6 10.47 -1.13 -2.22
CA GLU A 6 10.58 -0.16 -3.34
C GLU A 6 9.39 0.79 -3.40
N ARG A 7 8.40 0.59 -2.52
CA ARG A 7 7.19 1.41 -2.40
C ARG A 7 7.10 2.07 -1.01
N PRO A 8 8.03 2.96 -0.64
CA PRO A 8 8.02 3.65 0.66
C PRO A 8 6.72 4.42 0.91
N GLU A 9 6.08 4.93 -0.14
CA GLU A 9 4.82 5.67 -0.09
C GLU A 9 3.67 4.87 0.54
N GLY A 10 3.64 3.54 0.39
CA GLY A 10 2.62 2.70 1.03
C GLY A 10 2.85 2.55 2.54
N VAL A 11 4.11 2.61 2.98
CA VAL A 11 4.46 2.62 4.41
C VAL A 11 4.14 3.98 5.01
N GLU A 12 4.50 5.07 4.31
CA GLU A 12 4.20 6.45 4.73
C GLU A 12 2.69 6.71 4.82
N ALA A 13 1.91 6.18 3.86
CA ALA A 13 0.47 6.28 3.86
C ALA A 13 -0.21 5.40 4.94
N GLY A 14 0.52 4.47 5.57
CA GLY A 14 -0.04 3.55 6.57
C GLY A 14 -0.83 2.37 5.98
N THR A 15 -0.85 2.21 4.65
CA THR A 15 -1.49 1.06 3.98
C THR A 15 -0.63 -0.20 4.04
N LEU A 16 0.68 -0.07 4.28
CA LEU A 16 1.65 -1.17 4.35
C LEU A 16 2.52 -1.10 5.61
N LYS A 17 3.01 -2.27 6.05
CA LYS A 17 4.03 -2.40 7.11
C LYS A 17 5.10 -3.40 6.67
N VAL A 18 6.38 -3.01 6.69
CA VAL A 18 7.49 -3.93 6.40
C VAL A 18 7.82 -4.72 7.66
N ILE A 19 7.57 -6.04 7.64
CA ILE A 19 7.67 -6.92 8.81
C ILE A 19 8.83 -7.92 8.75
N GLY A 20 9.54 -7.98 7.63
CA GLY A 20 10.60 -8.95 7.41
C GLY A 20 10.09 -10.33 7.01
N THR A 21 10.91 -11.35 7.21
CA THR A 21 10.59 -12.76 6.91
C THR A 21 10.73 -13.69 8.12
N ASN A 22 11.01 -13.12 9.30
CA ASN A 22 11.03 -13.90 10.53
C ASN A 22 9.60 -14.37 10.85
N LYS A 23 9.42 -15.68 11.04
CA LYS A 23 8.11 -16.29 11.34
C LYS A 23 7.40 -15.63 12.52
N GLN A 24 8.13 -15.29 13.59
CA GLN A 24 7.55 -14.68 14.78
C GLN A 24 7.02 -13.27 14.47
N ASN A 25 7.74 -12.49 13.67
CA ASN A 25 7.29 -11.16 13.25
C ASN A 25 6.02 -11.24 12.41
N VAL A 26 5.95 -12.19 11.48
CA VAL A 26 4.76 -12.43 10.65
C VAL A 26 3.56 -12.79 11.50
N TYR A 27 3.74 -13.74 12.43
CA TYR A 27 2.67 -14.13 13.35
C TYR A 27 2.19 -12.95 14.20
N GLN A 28 3.13 -12.19 14.79
CA GLN A 28 2.78 -11.09 15.69
C GLN A 28 2.07 -9.95 14.94
N ALA A 29 2.54 -9.58 13.75
CA ALA A 29 1.92 -8.52 12.94
C ALA A 29 0.52 -8.91 12.46
N ALA A 30 0.33 -10.17 12.03
CA ALA A 30 -0.98 -10.66 11.64
C ALA A 30 -1.95 -10.71 12.84
N LYS A 31 -1.47 -11.21 13.99
CA LYS A 31 -2.25 -11.24 15.23
C LYS A 31 -2.65 -9.83 15.68
N GLU A 32 -1.72 -8.89 15.69
CA GLU A 32 -1.96 -7.48 16.04
C GLU A 32 -3.07 -6.88 15.17
N LEU A 33 -3.03 -7.12 13.86
CA LEU A 33 -4.05 -6.62 12.92
C LEU A 33 -5.44 -7.26 13.12
N ILE A 34 -5.50 -8.50 13.59
CA ILE A 34 -6.76 -9.22 13.85
C ILE A 34 -7.37 -8.82 15.20
N ASP A 35 -6.53 -8.68 16.23
CA ASP A 35 -6.97 -8.43 17.60
C ASP A 35 -7.24 -6.94 17.87
N ASP A 36 -6.61 -6.03 17.12
CA ASP A 36 -6.77 -4.57 17.27
C ASP A 36 -7.62 -3.99 16.12
N GLU A 37 -8.92 -3.83 16.38
CA GLU A 37 -9.88 -3.23 15.47
C GLU A 37 -9.49 -1.79 15.06
N ARG A 38 -8.86 -1.02 15.95
CA ARG A 38 -8.46 0.36 15.63
C ARG A 38 -7.32 0.37 14.63
N LEU A 39 -6.33 -0.51 14.82
CA LEU A 39 -5.23 -0.68 13.88
C LEU A 39 -5.75 -1.16 12.52
N TYR A 40 -6.69 -2.11 12.52
CA TYR A 40 -7.32 -2.59 11.29
C TYR A 40 -8.00 -1.45 10.52
N HIS A 41 -8.84 -0.64 11.16
CA HIS A 41 -9.51 0.49 10.53
C HIS A 41 -8.50 1.52 10.02
N GLN A 42 -7.50 1.86 10.82
CA GLN A 42 -6.45 2.79 10.42
C GLN A 42 -5.73 2.35 9.13
N MET A 43 -5.41 1.07 8.99
CA MET A 43 -4.70 0.55 7.81
C MET A 43 -5.62 0.34 6.60
N SER A 44 -6.85 -0.12 6.82
CA SER A 44 -7.79 -0.44 5.74
C SER A 44 -8.43 0.81 5.09
N GLU A 45 -8.58 1.88 5.86
CA GLU A 45 -9.13 3.17 5.41
C GLU A 45 -8.04 4.16 5.00
N ALA A 46 -6.76 3.81 5.19
CA ALA A 46 -5.64 4.63 4.76
C ALA A 46 -5.71 4.91 3.25
N SER A 47 -5.39 6.15 2.88
CA SER A 47 -5.39 6.57 1.47
C SER A 47 -4.45 5.69 0.65
N ASN A 48 -4.94 5.15 -0.45
CA ASN A 48 -4.13 4.35 -1.36
C ASN A 48 -3.24 5.26 -2.23
N PRO A 49 -1.91 5.29 -2.02
CA PRO A 49 -1.03 6.18 -2.76
C PRO A 49 -0.87 5.77 -4.23
N TYR A 50 -1.31 4.55 -4.60
CA TYR A 50 -1.10 4.00 -5.95
C TYR A 50 -2.16 4.43 -6.97
N GLY A 51 -3.18 5.17 -6.54
CA GLY A 51 -4.06 5.84 -7.47
C GLY A 51 -5.50 5.95 -7.01
N ASP A 52 -6.25 6.64 -7.85
CA ASP A 52 -7.66 7.00 -7.68
C ASP A 52 -8.58 6.25 -8.65
N GLY A 53 -8.03 5.29 -9.40
CA GLY A 53 -8.78 4.48 -10.37
C GLY A 53 -8.83 5.05 -11.79
N PHE A 54 -8.24 6.22 -12.07
CA PHE A 54 -8.33 6.87 -13.39
C PHE A 54 -7.09 6.71 -14.27
N ALA A 55 -6.16 5.82 -13.92
CA ALA A 55 -4.88 5.68 -14.62
C ALA A 55 -5.05 5.41 -16.13
N SER A 56 -5.88 4.43 -16.50
CA SER A 56 -6.07 4.06 -17.92
C SER A 56 -6.63 5.21 -18.76
N GLU A 57 -7.63 5.92 -18.25
CA GLU A 57 -8.21 7.08 -18.94
C GLU A 57 -7.17 8.18 -19.14
N ARG A 58 -6.43 8.53 -18.08
CA ARG A 58 -5.38 9.56 -18.13
C ARG A 58 -4.27 9.20 -19.11
N ILE A 59 -3.84 7.94 -19.13
CA ILE A 59 -2.81 7.44 -20.05
C ILE A 59 -3.28 7.56 -21.50
N VAL A 60 -4.49 7.09 -21.82
CA VAL A 60 -5.03 7.17 -23.19
C VAL A 60 -5.17 8.63 -23.64
N ASN A 61 -5.64 9.50 -22.76
CA ASN A 61 -5.77 10.92 -23.06
C ASN A 61 -4.40 11.58 -23.33
N HIS A 62 -3.36 11.22 -22.57
CA HIS A 62 -2.00 11.73 -22.80
C HIS A 62 -1.40 11.22 -24.12
N ILE A 63 -1.59 9.95 -24.45
CA ILE A 63 -1.10 9.38 -25.72
C ILE A 63 -1.78 10.09 -26.90
N LYS A 64 -3.11 10.28 -26.84
CA LYS A 64 -3.85 11.02 -27.88
C LYS A 64 -3.38 12.46 -28.01
N TYR A 65 -3.12 13.14 -26.89
CA TYR A 65 -2.61 14.51 -26.91
C TYR A 65 -1.22 14.61 -27.54
N TYR A 66 -0.33 13.65 -27.27
CA TYR A 66 1.05 13.69 -27.76
C TYR A 66 1.19 13.31 -29.23
N LEU A 67 0.31 12.45 -29.76
CA LEU A 67 0.36 11.93 -31.12
C LEU A 67 -0.48 12.71 -32.14
N ASN A 68 -1.29 13.68 -31.68
CA ASN A 68 -2.09 14.58 -32.53
C ASN A 68 -1.45 15.96 -32.60
#